data_AF-A0A917GKK6-F1
#
_entry.id   AF-A0A917GKK6-F1
#
_cell.length_a   1.000
_cell.length_b   1.000
_cell.length_c   1.000
_cell.angle_alpha   90.00
_cell.angle_beta   90.00
_cell.angle_gamma   90.00
#
_symmetry.space_group_name_H-M   'P 1'
#
loop_
_entity.id
_entity.type
_entity.pdbx_description
1 polymer ?
#
loop_
_entity_poly.entity_id
_entity_poly.type
_entity_poly.pdbx_seq_one_letter_code
_entity_poly.pdbx_strand_id
1 'polypeptide(L)'
;MPSDSSSPPPPHHGFDHPSLHCVDRPHAEEVHVLLLGLDGIAASLAVHLLRCGVLSLNVNDPDPVAEADVVPGVYRRTDVGRPRETVLRRRLRELDPRCAPVSGPGLFPGTLLPATVVVRSVRHGALSRPGPRGGAVPLPDDPWGACGIDPRHPLVSVHRLDGVVVRWPVVPWAHRPCPGCLRATLGRRRPPARGTGRARVLDDWARPAYEAAVAARLAVDVLALGLDALWVETTGPADAEVAGEEDTGPGWAAVLHPPFPGCTEWLEVDRGQCLCGLAQE
;
A
#
# COMPACT_ATOMS: atom_id res chain seq x y z
N MET A 1 55.30 -25.30 63.52
CA MET A 1 55.38 -26.51 62.68
C MET A 1 54.32 -27.45 63.21
N PRO A 2 53.25 -27.84 62.48
CA PRO A 2 53.03 -27.91 61.03
C PRO A 2 52.18 -26.72 60.51
N SER A 3 52.28 -26.18 59.28
CA SER A 3 52.19 -26.71 57.90
C SER A 3 50.78 -26.62 57.33
N ASP A 4 50.60 -25.55 56.54
CA ASP A 4 49.50 -25.23 55.63
C ASP A 4 49.11 -26.39 54.69
N SER A 5 47.82 -26.52 54.43
CA SER A 5 47.27 -27.19 53.25
C SER A 5 45.94 -26.53 52.88
N SER A 6 46.03 -25.32 52.33
CA SER A 6 44.91 -24.65 51.66
C SER A 6 45.05 -24.85 50.17
N SER A 7 44.32 -25.82 49.61
CA SER A 7 44.14 -25.94 48.16
C SER A 7 43.22 -24.82 47.66
N PRO A 8 43.56 -24.11 46.57
CA PRO A 8 42.65 -23.14 45.97
C PRO A 8 41.47 -23.84 45.29
N PRO A 9 40.26 -23.25 45.31
CA PRO A 9 39.12 -23.78 44.58
C PRO A 9 39.38 -23.73 43.06
N PRO A 10 38.79 -24.66 42.28
CA PRO A 10 38.95 -24.68 40.83
C PRO A 10 38.34 -23.40 40.21
N PRO A 11 38.93 -22.88 39.12
CA PRO A 11 38.37 -21.73 38.44
C PRO A 11 37.00 -22.07 37.88
N HIS A 12 36.00 -21.27 38.23
CA HIS A 12 34.71 -21.25 37.57
C HIS A 12 34.95 -20.88 36.10
N HIS A 13 34.99 -21.89 35.24
CA HIS A 13 34.75 -21.69 33.82
C HIS A 13 33.32 -21.16 33.69
N GLY A 14 33.21 -19.83 33.62
CA GLY A 14 32.02 -19.18 33.09
C GLY A 14 31.79 -19.75 31.70
N PHE A 15 30.79 -20.61 31.60
CA PHE A 15 30.17 -20.86 30.31
C PHE A 15 29.53 -19.52 29.93
N ASP A 16 30.23 -18.76 29.10
CA ASP A 16 29.62 -17.75 28.26
C ASP A 16 28.53 -18.49 27.47
N HIS A 17 27.30 -18.39 27.96
CA HIS A 17 26.14 -18.72 27.15
C HIS A 17 26.27 -17.84 25.89
N PRO A 18 26.25 -18.42 24.68
CA PRO A 18 26.14 -17.60 23.49
C PRO A 18 24.87 -16.79 23.68
N SER A 19 25.05 -15.48 23.80
CA SER A 19 23.95 -14.52 23.83
C SER A 19 22.99 -14.95 22.74
N LEU A 20 21.80 -15.43 23.14
CA LEU A 20 20.68 -15.56 22.22
C LEU A 20 20.63 -14.24 21.49
N HIS A 21 21.01 -14.25 20.21
CA HIS A 21 20.92 -13.09 19.35
C HIS A 21 19.45 -12.68 19.42
N CYS A 22 19.14 -11.65 20.21
CA CYS A 22 17.87 -10.98 20.12
C CYS A 22 17.86 -10.46 18.69
N VAL A 23 17.17 -11.16 17.81
CA VAL A 23 16.87 -10.66 16.48
C VAL A 23 16.24 -9.30 16.70
N ASP A 24 16.95 -8.24 16.32
CA ASP A 24 16.43 -6.89 16.43
C ASP A 24 15.12 -6.84 15.65
N ARG A 25 14.07 -6.39 16.31
CA ARG A 25 12.73 -6.34 15.71
C ARG A 25 12.78 -5.36 14.54
N PRO A 26 12.27 -5.71 13.35
CA PRO A 26 12.31 -4.81 12.20
C PRO A 26 11.59 -3.50 12.50
N HIS A 27 12.20 -2.40 12.08
CA HIS A 27 11.71 -1.05 12.30
C HIS A 27 11.03 -0.49 11.04
N ALA A 28 9.98 0.30 11.23
CA ALA A 28 9.28 0.94 10.10
C ALA A 28 10.16 1.89 9.28
N GLU A 29 11.25 2.41 9.87
CA GLU A 29 12.23 3.27 9.18
C GLU A 29 12.98 2.54 8.06
N GLU A 30 13.05 1.20 8.12
CA GLU A 30 13.67 0.32 7.12
C GLU A 30 12.75 0.03 5.93
N VAL A 31 11.46 0.39 6.02
CA VAL A 31 10.50 0.17 4.92
C VAL A 31 10.65 1.28 3.87
N HIS A 32 10.78 0.88 2.60
CA HIS A 32 10.90 1.78 1.46
C HIS A 32 9.64 1.72 0.61
N VAL A 33 8.96 2.86 0.44
CA VAL A 33 7.67 2.90 -0.28
C VAL A 33 7.74 3.82 -1.49
N LEU A 34 7.35 3.31 -2.66
CA LEU A 34 7.09 4.10 -3.86
C LEU A 34 5.58 4.31 -4.02
N LEU A 35 5.12 5.57 -3.98
CA LEU A 35 3.73 5.95 -4.21
C LEU A 35 3.56 6.47 -5.65
N LEU A 36 2.78 5.76 -6.46
CA LEU A 36 2.40 6.12 -7.82
C LEU A 36 0.94 6.54 -7.87
N GLY A 37 0.69 7.77 -8.31
CA GLY A 37 -0.63 8.39 -8.21
C GLY A 37 -0.89 8.85 -6.77
N LEU A 38 -0.97 10.17 -6.60
CA LEU A 38 -1.00 10.87 -5.32
C LEU A 38 -2.36 11.54 -5.12
N ASP A 39 -3.43 10.81 -5.45
CA ASP A 39 -4.77 11.25 -5.15
C ASP A 39 -5.00 11.38 -3.64
N GLY A 40 -6.16 11.90 -3.22
CA GLY A 40 -6.42 12.16 -1.80
C GLY A 40 -6.16 10.96 -0.86
N ILE A 41 -6.48 9.73 -1.30
CA ILE A 41 -6.26 8.51 -0.51
C ILE A 41 -4.76 8.21 -0.40
N ALA A 42 -4.03 8.21 -1.51
CA ALA A 42 -2.58 7.95 -1.51
C ALA A 42 -1.80 9.00 -0.72
N ALA A 43 -2.21 10.28 -0.80
CA ALA A 43 -1.63 11.35 0.01
C ALA A 43 -1.89 11.14 1.51
N SER A 44 -3.09 10.69 1.89
CA SER A 44 -3.41 10.32 3.28
C SER A 44 -2.65 9.09 3.75
N LEU A 45 -2.47 8.09 2.87
CA LEU A 45 -1.64 6.92 3.13
C LEU A 45 -0.20 7.33 3.46
N ALA A 46 0.39 8.22 2.66
CA ALA A 46 1.75 8.74 2.90
C ALA A 46 1.90 9.36 4.30
N VAL A 47 0.90 10.14 4.73
CA VAL A 47 0.88 10.74 6.07
C VAL A 47 0.77 9.67 7.16
N HIS A 48 -0.04 8.63 6.96
CA HIS A 48 -0.14 7.52 7.91
C HIS A 48 1.16 6.70 8.01
N LEU A 49 1.78 6.38 6.88
CA LEU A 49 3.08 5.69 6.85
C LEU A 49 4.15 6.51 7.59
N LEU A 50 4.20 7.82 7.36
CA LEU A 50 5.11 8.71 8.09
C LEU A 50 4.85 8.68 9.61
N ARG A 51 3.58 8.73 10.03
CA ARG A 51 3.20 8.62 11.46
C ARG A 51 3.56 7.27 12.08
N CYS A 52 3.65 6.22 11.26
CA CYS A 52 4.14 4.91 11.68
C CYS A 52 5.67 4.80 11.70
N GLY A 53 6.40 5.85 11.28
CA GLY A 53 7.87 5.88 11.27
C GLY A 53 8.51 5.63 9.90
N VAL A 54 7.74 5.47 8.83
CA VAL A 54 8.33 5.30 7.48
C VAL A 54 8.90 6.63 6.99
N LEU A 55 10.22 6.70 6.84
CA LEU A 55 10.91 7.90 6.35
C LEU A 55 11.26 7.83 4.87
N SER A 56 11.41 6.61 4.33
CA SER A 56 11.85 6.33 2.96
C SER A 56 10.69 6.32 1.97
N LEU A 57 10.22 7.51 1.59
CA LEU A 57 9.13 7.69 0.63
C LEU A 57 9.64 8.21 -0.72
N ASN A 58 9.35 7.49 -1.79
CA ASN A 58 9.40 7.97 -3.18
C ASN A 58 7.97 8.30 -3.63
N VAL A 59 7.75 9.46 -4.22
CA VAL A 59 6.42 9.88 -4.68
C VAL A 59 6.46 10.27 -6.14
N ASN A 60 5.48 9.84 -6.94
CA ASN A 60 5.40 10.19 -8.35
C ASN A 60 3.94 10.29 -8.83
N ASP A 61 3.56 11.47 -9.30
CA ASP A 61 2.28 11.74 -9.93
C ASP A 61 2.39 12.96 -10.86
N PRO A 62 2.18 12.78 -12.17
CA PRO A 62 2.22 13.88 -13.12
C PRO A 62 1.05 14.87 -12.96
N ASP A 63 -0.03 14.48 -12.26
CA ASP A 63 -1.27 15.24 -12.22
C ASP A 63 -1.25 16.38 -11.17
N PRO A 64 -1.98 17.47 -11.45
CA PRO A 64 -2.24 18.50 -10.45
C PRO A 64 -3.27 18.03 -9.40
N VAL A 65 -3.29 18.71 -8.26
CA VAL A 65 -4.30 18.51 -7.21
C VAL A 65 -5.67 18.88 -7.79
N ALA A 66 -6.61 17.93 -7.72
CA ALA A 66 -8.00 18.13 -8.09
C ALA A 66 -8.86 18.40 -6.85
N GLU A 67 -10.05 18.99 -7.04
CA GLU A 67 -11.00 19.27 -5.95
C GLU A 67 -11.35 18.01 -5.13
N ALA A 68 -11.48 16.86 -5.78
CA ALA A 68 -11.78 15.60 -5.12
C ALA A 68 -10.66 15.10 -4.19
N ASP A 69 -9.42 15.60 -4.34
CA ASP A 69 -8.29 15.18 -3.52
C ASP A 69 -8.22 15.93 -2.19
N VAL A 70 -8.96 17.04 -2.06
CA VAL A 70 -9.07 17.83 -0.83
C VAL A 70 -9.86 17.08 0.24
N VAL A 71 -10.74 16.15 -0.16
CA VAL A 71 -11.71 15.45 0.71
C VAL A 71 -11.05 14.78 1.94
N PRO A 72 -10.01 13.93 1.80
CA PRO A 72 -9.35 13.31 2.94
C PRO A 72 -8.46 14.27 3.77
N GLY A 73 -8.36 15.56 3.38
CA GLY A 73 -7.77 16.61 4.21
C GLY A 73 -6.25 16.81 4.05
N VAL A 74 -5.56 15.93 3.32
CA VAL A 74 -4.13 16.11 3.03
C VAL A 74 -3.87 17.17 1.98
N TYR A 75 -4.80 17.49 1.10
CA TYR A 75 -4.70 18.69 0.26
C TYR A 75 -5.64 19.77 0.77
N ARG A 76 -5.28 21.04 0.58
CA ARG A 76 -6.13 22.19 0.90
C ARG A 76 -6.74 22.70 -0.41
N ARG A 77 -7.87 23.39 -0.30
CA ARG A 77 -8.50 24.01 -1.47
C ARG A 77 -7.57 24.98 -2.21
N THR A 78 -6.68 25.64 -1.48
CA THR A 78 -5.64 26.53 -2.04
C THR A 78 -4.54 25.79 -2.83
N ASP A 79 -4.46 24.47 -2.72
CA ASP A 79 -3.49 23.67 -3.47
C ASP A 79 -4.05 23.17 -4.80
N VAL A 80 -5.35 23.31 -5.07
CA VAL A 80 -5.98 22.88 -6.33
C VAL A 80 -5.28 23.52 -7.53
N GLY A 81 -4.97 22.70 -8.54
CA GLY A 81 -4.22 23.09 -9.74
C GLY A 81 -2.69 23.06 -9.58
N ARG A 82 -2.15 22.91 -8.37
CA ARG A 82 -0.71 22.76 -8.14
C ARG A 82 -0.28 21.30 -8.31
N PRO A 83 0.99 21.00 -8.66
CA PRO A 83 1.47 19.62 -8.74
C PRO A 83 1.32 18.86 -7.42
N ARG A 84 0.69 17.68 -7.44
CA ARG A 84 0.44 16.87 -6.23
C ARG A 84 1.72 16.51 -5.49
N GLU A 85 2.77 16.12 -6.22
CA GLU A 85 4.08 15.79 -5.66
C GLU A 85 4.66 16.94 -4.84
N THR A 86 4.74 18.13 -5.44
CA THR A 86 5.32 19.32 -4.78
C THR A 86 4.57 19.66 -3.50
N VAL A 87 3.24 19.60 -3.53
CA VAL A 87 2.41 19.90 -2.37
C VAL A 87 2.56 18.83 -1.28
N LEU A 88 2.55 17.55 -1.65
CA LEU A 88 2.68 16.44 -0.70
C LEU A 88 4.05 16.42 -0.04
N ARG A 89 5.13 16.57 -0.82
CA ARG A 89 6.50 16.63 -0.30
C ARG A 89 6.69 17.74 0.72
N ARG A 90 6.15 18.94 0.43
CA ARG A 90 6.16 20.06 1.38
C ARG A 90 5.46 19.66 2.68
N ARG A 91 4.26 19.08 2.61
CA ARG A 91 3.48 18.68 3.79
C ARG A 91 4.13 17.58 4.62
N LEU A 92 4.73 16.57 3.98
CA LEU A 92 5.43 15.51 4.68
C LEU A 92 6.64 16.06 5.45
N ARG A 93 7.41 16.99 4.85
CA ARG A 93 8.51 17.69 5.53
C ARG A 93 8.05 18.62 6.66
N GLU A 94 6.90 19.27 6.49
CA GLU A 94 6.28 20.08 7.55
C GLU A 94 5.85 19.22 8.74
N LEU A 95 5.47 17.95 8.51
CA LEU A 95 5.08 17.00 9.56
C LEU A 95 6.29 16.39 10.26
N ASP A 96 7.31 15.96 9.51
CA ASP A 96 8.58 15.47 10.05
C ASP A 96 9.72 15.89 9.11
N PRO A 97 10.64 16.79 9.55
CA PRO A 97 11.77 17.23 8.73
C PRO A 97 12.73 16.12 8.31
N ARG A 98 12.74 14.97 9.01
CA ARG A 98 13.54 13.79 8.63
C ARG A 98 12.99 13.10 7.39
N CYS A 99 11.68 13.22 7.15
CA CYS A 99 11.06 12.72 5.93
C CYS A 99 11.40 13.64 4.77
N ALA A 100 12.29 13.19 3.89
CA ALA A 100 12.71 13.91 2.70
C ALA A 100 12.29 13.18 1.42
N PRO A 101 10.98 13.13 1.08
CA PRO A 101 10.56 12.34 -0.06
C PRO A 101 11.18 12.86 -1.36
N VAL A 102 11.56 11.92 -2.21
CA VAL A 102 12.14 12.15 -3.53
C VAL A 102 11.08 11.92 -4.62
N SER A 103 11.24 12.62 -5.74
CA SER A 103 10.39 12.45 -6.92
C SER A 103 11.17 11.71 -7.98
N GLY A 104 10.58 10.67 -8.57
CA GLY A 104 11.20 9.91 -9.66
C GLY A 104 11.27 8.40 -9.36
N PRO A 105 10.48 7.57 -10.07
CA PRO A 105 10.47 6.12 -9.85
C PRO A 105 11.81 5.43 -10.11
N GLY A 106 12.64 5.96 -11.01
CA GLY A 106 13.96 5.41 -11.30
C GLY A 106 14.99 5.57 -10.16
N LEU A 107 14.63 6.31 -9.11
CA LEU A 107 15.44 6.42 -7.88
C LEU A 107 14.99 5.42 -6.80
N PHE A 108 13.91 4.66 -7.05
CA PHE A 108 13.43 3.68 -6.11
C PHE A 108 14.42 2.49 -6.04
N PRO A 109 14.77 2.00 -4.84
CA PRO A 109 15.67 0.86 -4.71
C PRO A 109 15.13 -0.36 -5.45
N GLY A 110 16.02 -1.14 -6.07
CA GLY A 110 15.64 -2.41 -6.68
C GLY A 110 15.26 -3.47 -5.64
N THR A 111 14.68 -4.58 -6.08
CA THR A 111 14.15 -5.65 -5.20
C THR A 111 15.19 -6.42 -4.39
N LEU A 112 16.48 -6.19 -4.63
CA LEU A 112 17.53 -6.76 -3.79
C LEU A 112 17.62 -6.06 -2.42
N LEU A 113 17.00 -4.89 -2.28
CA LEU A 113 16.79 -4.27 -0.98
C LEU A 113 15.44 -4.80 -0.41
N PRO A 114 15.44 -5.43 0.77
CA PRO A 114 14.21 -5.89 1.41
C PRO A 114 13.31 -4.71 1.76
N ALA A 115 12.08 -5.01 2.17
CA ALA A 115 11.08 -4.02 2.59
C ALA A 115 10.73 -2.94 1.54
N THR A 116 10.93 -3.23 0.25
CA THR A 116 10.58 -2.32 -0.85
C THR A 116 9.17 -2.62 -1.36
N VAL A 117 8.24 -1.68 -1.17
CA VAL A 117 6.83 -1.81 -1.56
C VAL A 117 6.44 -0.73 -2.56
N VAL A 118 5.79 -1.12 -3.65
CA VAL A 118 5.17 -0.17 -4.59
C VAL A 118 3.69 -0.06 -4.28
N VAL A 119 3.18 1.16 -4.15
CA VAL A 119 1.75 1.44 -4.04
C VAL A 119 1.31 2.22 -5.26
N ARG A 120 0.20 1.80 -5.87
CA ARG A 120 -0.38 2.51 -7.02
C ARG A 120 -1.82 2.87 -6.75
N SER A 121 -2.14 4.16 -6.68
CA SER A 121 -3.51 4.64 -6.60
C SER A 121 -3.97 5.18 -7.95
N VAL A 122 -5.09 4.66 -8.46
CA VAL A 122 -5.67 5.10 -9.73
C VAL A 122 -7.13 5.44 -9.53
N ARG A 123 -7.50 6.64 -9.99
CA ARG A 123 -8.91 6.99 -10.16
C ARG A 123 -9.35 6.61 -11.56
N HIS A 124 -10.33 5.72 -11.65
CA HIS A 124 -11.00 5.42 -12.91
C HIS A 124 -12.15 6.39 -13.10
N GLY A 125 -12.34 6.88 -14.32
CA GLY A 125 -13.64 7.42 -14.72
C GLY A 125 -14.72 6.36 -14.58
N ALA A 126 -16.01 6.74 -14.66
CA ALA A 126 -17.08 5.76 -14.71
C ALA A 126 -16.71 4.69 -15.75
N LEU A 127 -16.57 3.42 -15.31
CA LEU A 127 -16.30 2.31 -16.21
C LEU A 127 -17.44 2.34 -17.20
N SER A 128 -17.18 2.91 -18.38
CA SER A 128 -18.25 3.33 -19.25
C SER A 128 -18.98 2.07 -19.64
N ARG A 129 -20.26 2.01 -19.23
CA ARG A 129 -21.25 1.20 -19.92
C ARG A 129 -20.97 1.38 -21.41
N PRO A 130 -20.86 0.31 -22.21
CA PRO A 130 -20.69 0.47 -23.65
C PRO A 130 -21.75 1.47 -24.10
N GLY A 131 -21.31 2.59 -24.69
CA GLY A 131 -22.25 3.61 -25.14
C GLY A 131 -23.24 3.01 -26.14
N PRO A 132 -24.29 3.73 -26.56
CA PRO A 132 -25.24 3.25 -27.57
C PRO A 132 -24.58 2.86 -28.92
N ARG A 133 -23.27 3.10 -29.10
CA ARG A 133 -22.44 2.67 -30.24
C ARG A 133 -21.39 1.60 -29.91
N GLY A 134 -21.46 0.93 -28.76
CA GLY A 134 -20.60 -0.23 -28.43
C GLY A 134 -19.10 0.07 -28.19
N GLY A 135 -18.66 1.32 -28.23
CA GLY A 135 -17.27 1.69 -27.96
C GLY A 135 -16.97 1.78 -26.47
N ALA A 136 -16.00 1.00 -25.98
CA ALA A 136 -15.40 1.21 -24.68
C ALA A 136 -14.64 2.54 -24.68
N VAL A 137 -14.86 3.39 -23.67
CA VAL A 137 -13.97 4.54 -23.44
C VAL A 137 -12.57 3.99 -23.16
N PRO A 138 -11.53 4.42 -23.90
CA PRO A 138 -10.17 3.97 -23.65
C PRO A 138 -9.81 4.33 -22.21
N LEU A 139 -9.43 3.33 -21.41
CA LEU A 139 -8.74 3.61 -20.17
C LEU A 139 -7.38 4.22 -20.55
N PRO A 140 -6.96 5.32 -19.89
CA PRO A 140 -5.71 5.99 -20.22
C PRO A 140 -4.54 5.01 -20.15
N ASP A 141 -3.56 5.20 -21.05
CA ASP A 141 -2.29 4.48 -21.03
C ASP A 141 -1.67 4.58 -19.64
N ASP A 142 -1.10 3.48 -19.14
CA ASP A 142 -0.47 3.42 -17.82
C ASP A 142 0.75 4.35 -17.82
N PRO A 143 0.68 5.55 -17.22
CA PRO A 143 1.75 6.55 -17.37
C PRO A 143 3.04 6.10 -16.68
N TRP A 144 2.95 5.06 -15.84
CA TRP A 144 4.07 4.48 -15.12
C TRP A 144 4.64 3.21 -15.76
N GLY A 145 4.09 2.75 -16.90
CA GLY A 145 4.52 1.51 -17.55
C GLY A 145 5.99 1.51 -17.98
N ALA A 146 6.56 2.69 -18.22
CA ALA A 146 7.96 2.88 -18.64
C ALA A 146 8.90 3.28 -17.49
N CYS A 147 8.45 3.30 -16.24
CA CYS A 147 9.17 3.89 -15.11
C CYS A 147 10.42 3.11 -14.61
N GLY A 148 10.87 2.07 -15.32
CA GLY A 148 12.07 1.31 -14.96
C GLY A 148 12.00 0.60 -13.60
N ILE A 149 10.79 0.42 -13.06
CA ILE A 149 10.54 -0.28 -11.80
C ILE A 149 10.85 -1.76 -11.99
N ASP A 150 11.63 -2.37 -11.07
CA ASP A 150 11.94 -3.79 -11.14
C ASP A 150 10.62 -4.61 -11.15
N PRO A 151 10.44 -5.51 -12.14
CA PRO A 151 9.21 -6.28 -12.33
C PRO A 151 8.79 -7.12 -11.11
N ARG A 152 9.73 -7.41 -10.20
CA ARG A 152 9.50 -8.27 -9.03
C ARG A 152 9.00 -7.51 -7.80
N HIS A 153 8.99 -6.17 -7.80
CA HIS A 153 8.53 -5.44 -6.62
C HIS A 153 7.08 -5.79 -6.27
N PRO A 154 6.77 -6.03 -4.99
CA PRO A 154 5.40 -6.26 -4.59
C PRO A 154 4.60 -4.95 -4.73
N LEU A 155 3.41 -5.07 -5.33
CA LEU A 155 2.51 -3.97 -5.65
C LEU A 155 1.23 -4.06 -4.83
N VAL A 156 0.94 -3.01 -4.07
CA VAL A 156 -0.39 -2.72 -3.50
C VAL A 156 -1.10 -1.76 -4.44
N SER A 157 -2.06 -2.24 -5.24
CA SER A 157 -2.82 -1.36 -6.15
C SER A 157 -4.23 -1.07 -5.66
N VAL A 158 -4.58 0.20 -5.69
CA VAL A 158 -5.84 0.76 -5.21
C VAL A 158 -6.54 1.47 -6.38
N HIS A 159 -7.82 1.17 -6.54
CA HIS A 159 -8.61 1.63 -7.67
C HIS A 159 -9.89 2.29 -7.17
N ARG A 160 -10.11 3.54 -7.54
CA ARG A 160 -11.33 4.28 -7.20
C ARG A 160 -12.30 4.21 -8.36
N LEU A 161 -13.51 3.72 -8.09
CA LEU A 161 -14.57 3.55 -9.07
C LEU A 161 -15.93 3.84 -8.44
N ASP A 162 -16.72 4.73 -9.03
CA ASP A 162 -18.13 4.96 -8.64
C ASP A 162 -18.37 5.21 -7.14
N GLY A 163 -17.40 5.83 -6.46
CA GLY A 163 -17.49 6.13 -5.02
C GLY A 163 -17.03 5.01 -4.09
N VAL A 164 -16.59 3.87 -4.62
CA VAL A 164 -15.95 2.80 -3.85
C VAL A 164 -14.44 2.75 -4.12
N VAL A 165 -13.75 2.07 -3.20
CA VAL A 165 -12.32 1.80 -3.32
C VAL A 165 -12.13 0.30 -3.45
N VAL A 166 -11.39 -0.13 -4.46
CA VAL A 166 -11.03 -1.53 -4.68
C VAL A 166 -9.53 -1.67 -4.43
N ARG A 167 -9.16 -2.52 -3.47
CA ARG A 167 -7.78 -2.94 -3.23
C ARG A 167 -7.58 -4.29 -3.93
N TRP A 168 -6.70 -4.30 -4.92
CA TRP A 168 -6.34 -5.51 -5.66
C TRP A 168 -5.46 -6.43 -4.80
N PRO A 169 -5.41 -7.75 -5.05
CA PRO A 169 -4.39 -8.61 -4.46
C PRO A 169 -2.99 -8.02 -4.61
N VAL A 170 -2.13 -8.28 -3.63
CA VAL A 170 -0.69 -7.98 -3.77
C VAL A 170 -0.12 -8.89 -4.85
N VAL A 171 0.51 -8.30 -5.84
CA VAL A 171 1.12 -9.00 -6.98
C VAL A 171 2.46 -8.34 -7.31
N PRO A 172 3.39 -9.02 -7.99
CA PRO A 172 4.58 -8.34 -8.51
C PRO A 172 4.20 -7.26 -9.52
N TRP A 173 5.03 -6.21 -9.65
CA TRP A 173 4.81 -5.08 -10.56
C TRP A 173 4.57 -5.50 -12.02
N ALA A 174 5.25 -6.56 -12.48
CA ALA A 174 5.03 -7.15 -13.81
C ALA A 174 3.60 -7.67 -14.03
N HIS A 175 2.93 -8.09 -12.96
CA HIS A 175 1.59 -8.66 -12.98
C HIS A 175 0.52 -7.67 -12.53
N ARG A 176 0.82 -6.36 -12.50
CA ARG A 176 -0.15 -5.33 -12.13
C ARG A 176 -1.44 -5.41 -12.96
N PRO A 177 -2.61 -5.10 -12.36
CA PRO A 177 -3.87 -5.22 -13.07
C PRO A 177 -3.95 -4.23 -14.23
N CYS A 178 -4.12 -4.76 -15.43
CA CYS A 178 -4.37 -3.95 -16.61
C CYS A 178 -5.83 -3.47 -16.63
N PRO A 179 -6.16 -2.47 -17.47
CA PRO A 179 -7.54 -1.99 -17.62
C PRO A 179 -8.55 -3.08 -18.05
N GLY A 180 -8.10 -4.15 -18.72
CA GLY A 180 -8.93 -5.32 -19.05
C GLY A 180 -9.24 -6.19 -17.84
N CYS A 181 -8.21 -6.55 -17.06
CA CYS A 181 -8.33 -7.32 -15.81
C CYS A 181 -9.30 -6.62 -14.82
N LEU A 182 -9.20 -5.29 -14.70
CA LEU A 182 -10.12 -4.49 -13.90
C LEU A 182 -11.56 -4.51 -14.44
N ARG A 183 -11.76 -4.35 -15.75
CA ARG A 183 -13.10 -4.39 -16.36
C ARG A 183 -13.76 -5.75 -16.24
N ALA A 184 -13.02 -6.83 -16.43
CA ALA A 184 -13.52 -8.20 -16.31
C ALA A 184 -14.01 -8.48 -14.89
N THR A 185 -13.21 -8.10 -13.90
CA THR A 185 -13.50 -8.31 -12.48
C THR A 185 -14.61 -7.39 -11.97
N LEU A 186 -14.53 -6.09 -12.26
CA LEU A 186 -15.47 -5.09 -11.75
C LEU A 186 -16.74 -4.97 -12.60
N GLY A 187 -16.73 -5.39 -13.85
CA GLY A 187 -17.89 -5.34 -14.75
C GLY A 187 -19.02 -6.28 -14.33
N ARG A 188 -18.72 -7.30 -13.52
CA ARG A 188 -19.71 -8.19 -12.91
C ARG A 188 -20.40 -7.57 -11.69
N ARG A 189 -19.86 -6.46 -11.17
CA ARG A 189 -20.38 -5.79 -9.98
C ARG A 189 -21.53 -4.85 -10.33
N ARG A 190 -22.58 -4.90 -9.52
CA ARG A 190 -23.62 -3.87 -9.54
C ARG A 190 -23.09 -2.65 -8.76
N PRO A 191 -23.02 -1.45 -9.36
CA PRO A 191 -22.65 -0.27 -8.60
C PRO A 191 -23.63 -0.08 -7.43
N PRO A 192 -23.14 0.31 -6.25
CA PRO A 192 -24.02 0.53 -5.10
C PRO A 192 -25.08 1.56 -5.48
N ALA A 193 -26.32 1.31 -5.08
CA ALA A 193 -27.38 2.27 -5.28
C ALA A 193 -27.00 3.55 -4.53
N ARG A 194 -26.80 4.66 -5.24
CA ARG A 194 -26.59 5.95 -4.58
C ARG A 194 -27.83 6.26 -3.78
N GLY A 195 -27.66 6.50 -2.48
CA GLY A 195 -28.75 6.95 -1.62
C GLY A 195 -29.39 8.21 -2.20
N THR A 196 -30.67 8.42 -1.93
CA THR A 196 -31.39 9.65 -2.26
C THR A 196 -31.73 10.42 -0.98
N GLY A 197 -31.93 11.72 -1.10
CA GLY A 197 -32.29 12.59 0.03
C GLY A 197 -31.26 12.52 1.17
N ARG A 198 -31.73 12.16 2.38
CA ARG A 198 -30.93 12.12 3.61
C ARG A 198 -29.72 11.18 3.52
N ALA A 199 -29.87 10.01 2.91
CA ALA A 199 -28.79 9.02 2.83
C ALA A 199 -27.58 9.59 2.09
N ARG A 200 -27.82 10.28 0.97
CA ARG A 200 -26.77 10.95 0.20
C ARG A 200 -26.00 12.00 1.00
N VAL A 201 -26.72 12.81 1.78
CA VAL A 201 -26.10 13.86 2.61
C VAL A 201 -25.18 13.23 3.67
N LEU A 202 -25.63 12.14 4.30
CA LEU A 202 -24.82 11.41 5.26
C LEU A 202 -23.59 10.78 4.61
N ASP A 203 -23.73 10.18 3.42
CA ASP A 203 -22.60 9.63 2.66
C ASP A 203 -21.58 10.73 2.32
N ASP A 204 -22.04 11.88 1.85
CA ASP A 204 -21.18 13.03 1.50
C ASP A 204 -20.46 13.58 2.75
N TRP A 205 -21.10 13.60 3.91
CA TRP A 205 -20.50 14.02 5.18
C TRP A 205 -19.52 13.00 5.77
N ALA A 206 -19.80 11.71 5.60
CA ALA A 206 -18.95 10.62 6.09
C ALA A 206 -17.73 10.38 5.19
N ARG A 207 -17.78 10.82 3.93
CA ARG A 207 -16.73 10.56 2.93
C ARG A 207 -15.31 10.91 3.38
N PRO A 208 -15.01 12.06 4.02
CA PRO A 208 -13.66 12.34 4.53
C PRO A 208 -13.16 11.29 5.52
N ALA A 209 -14.01 10.88 6.47
CA ALA A 209 -13.66 9.87 7.47
C ALA A 209 -13.47 8.49 6.83
N TYR A 210 -14.32 8.15 5.85
CA TYR A 210 -14.18 6.93 5.06
C TYR A 210 -12.85 6.87 4.31
N GLU A 211 -12.49 7.93 3.56
CA GLU A 211 -11.25 7.96 2.78
C GLU A 211 -10.01 7.93 3.69
N ALA A 212 -10.04 8.61 4.84
CA ALA A 212 -8.98 8.53 5.84
C ALA A 212 -8.85 7.12 6.44
N ALA A 213 -9.97 6.44 6.72
CA ALA A 213 -9.95 5.09 7.27
C ALA A 213 -9.42 4.05 6.25
N VAL A 214 -9.79 4.20 4.97
CA VAL A 214 -9.21 3.41 3.88
C VAL A 214 -7.71 3.62 3.79
N ALA A 215 -7.24 4.87 3.85
CA ALA A 215 -5.81 5.18 3.84
C ALA A 215 -5.07 4.58 5.03
N ALA A 216 -5.67 4.60 6.23
CA ALA A 216 -5.10 3.97 7.42
C ALA A 216 -5.01 2.44 7.27
N ARG A 217 -6.03 1.77 6.73
CA ARG A 217 -5.98 0.33 6.44
C ARG A 217 -4.86 0.00 5.43
N LEU A 218 -4.76 0.77 4.36
CA LEU A 218 -3.69 0.60 3.37
C LEU A 218 -2.29 0.79 3.99
N ALA A 219 -2.15 1.68 4.97
CA ALA A 219 -0.88 1.87 5.66
C ALA A 219 -0.49 0.61 6.44
N VAL A 220 -1.45 -0.02 7.11
CA VAL A 220 -1.25 -1.30 7.81
C VAL A 220 -0.85 -2.39 6.82
N ASP A 221 -1.57 -2.54 5.70
CA ASP A 221 -1.26 -3.55 4.68
C ASP A 221 0.17 -3.36 4.11
N VAL A 222 0.57 -2.11 3.82
CA VAL A 222 1.91 -1.79 3.29
C VAL A 222 3.00 -2.07 4.32
N LEU A 223 2.76 -1.73 5.60
CA LEU A 223 3.71 -1.99 6.67
C LEU A 223 3.87 -3.47 6.95
N ALA A 224 2.78 -4.23 6.99
CA ALA A 224 2.83 -5.69 7.15
C ALA A 224 3.69 -6.31 6.05
N LEU A 225 3.40 -5.98 4.79
CA LEU A 225 4.17 -6.47 3.64
C LEU A 225 5.66 -6.10 3.70
N GLY A 226 5.99 -4.87 4.10
CA GLY A 226 7.37 -4.41 4.21
C GLY A 226 8.13 -5.07 5.36
N LEU A 227 7.50 -5.19 6.53
CA LEU A 227 8.10 -5.76 7.73
C LEU A 227 8.24 -7.28 7.65
N ASP A 228 7.28 -7.97 7.02
CA ASP A 228 7.35 -9.42 6.80
C ASP A 228 8.57 -9.78 5.93
N ALA A 229 8.89 -8.96 4.93
CA ALA A 229 10.08 -9.14 4.09
C ALA A 229 11.39 -9.05 4.90
N LEU A 230 11.45 -8.21 5.94
CA LEU A 230 12.60 -8.13 6.85
C LEU A 230 12.65 -9.32 7.80
N TRP A 231 11.48 -9.81 8.22
CA TRP A 231 11.39 -10.93 9.16
C TRP A 231 11.88 -12.24 8.54
N VAL A 232 11.51 -12.52 7.29
CA VAL A 232 11.92 -13.73 6.55
C VAL A 232 13.43 -13.78 6.32
N GLU A 233 14.07 -12.65 6.05
CA GLU A 233 15.54 -12.59 5.93
C GLU A 233 16.24 -12.90 7.25
N THR A 234 15.64 -12.53 8.38
CA THR A 234 16.30 -12.62 9.68
C THR A 234 16.07 -13.97 10.38
N THR A 235 14.95 -14.64 10.11
CA THR A 235 14.57 -15.91 10.76
C THR A 235 14.79 -17.15 9.88
N GLY A 236 15.05 -16.97 8.58
CA GLY A 236 15.11 -18.08 7.62
C GLY A 236 13.72 -18.70 7.38
N PRO A 237 13.57 -19.54 6.34
CA PRO A 237 12.26 -20.03 5.89
C PRO A 237 11.57 -21.01 6.85
N ALA A 238 12.19 -21.38 7.98
CA ALA A 238 11.72 -22.46 8.85
C ALA A 238 10.71 -22.02 9.93
N ASP A 239 10.65 -20.73 10.27
CA ASP A 239 9.87 -20.25 11.42
C ASP A 239 8.67 -19.36 11.04
N ALA A 240 8.32 -19.27 9.75
CA ALA A 240 7.23 -18.43 9.23
C ALA A 240 5.82 -19.03 9.42
N GLU A 241 5.54 -19.64 10.57
CA GLU A 241 4.18 -20.10 10.94
C GLU A 241 3.73 -19.49 12.26
N VAL A 242 3.06 -18.32 12.23
CA VAL A 242 1.93 -18.02 13.13
C VAL A 242 0.89 -17.09 12.47
N ALA A 243 -0.24 -17.71 12.12
CA ALA A 243 -1.64 -17.29 12.20
C ALA A 243 -2.06 -15.81 12.39
N GLY A 244 -3.04 -15.39 11.56
CA GLY A 244 -4.08 -14.45 11.99
C GLY A 244 -4.89 -13.74 10.89
N GLU A 245 -6.05 -14.32 10.54
CA GLU A 245 -7.28 -13.67 10.04
C GLU A 245 -7.44 -13.39 8.52
N GLU A 246 -8.25 -14.26 7.88
CA GLU A 246 -8.89 -14.11 6.55
C GLU A 246 -8.07 -13.41 5.45
N ASP A 247 -6.82 -13.82 5.26
CA ASP A 247 -6.11 -13.49 4.02
C ASP A 247 -6.68 -14.41 2.91
N THR A 248 -7.75 -13.94 2.26
CA THR A 248 -8.22 -14.55 1.03
C THR A 248 -7.05 -14.58 0.06
N GLY A 249 -6.55 -15.78 -0.24
CA GLY A 249 -5.29 -16.00 -0.96
C GLY A 249 -5.18 -15.32 -2.33
N PRO A 250 -4.07 -15.54 -3.06
CA PRO A 250 -3.80 -14.87 -4.33
C PRO A 250 -4.98 -15.05 -5.29
N GLY A 251 -5.74 -13.98 -5.54
CA GLY A 251 -6.92 -14.03 -6.42
C GLY A 251 -8.15 -13.23 -5.99
N TRP A 252 -8.17 -12.63 -4.80
CA TRP A 252 -9.34 -11.88 -4.31
C TRP A 252 -9.08 -10.37 -4.17
N ALA A 253 -9.88 -9.56 -4.85
CA ALA A 253 -9.90 -8.11 -4.68
C ALA A 253 -10.86 -7.71 -3.56
N ALA A 254 -10.40 -6.84 -2.66
CA ALA A 254 -11.22 -6.26 -1.60
C ALA A 254 -11.93 -5.02 -2.12
N VAL A 255 -13.26 -4.98 -2.06
CA VAL A 255 -14.07 -3.79 -2.29
C VAL A 255 -14.44 -3.20 -0.94
N LEU A 256 -13.90 -2.01 -0.70
CA LEU A 256 -14.16 -1.23 0.49
C LEU A 256 -15.37 -0.33 0.19
N HIS A 257 -16.45 -0.52 0.95
CA HIS A 257 -17.68 0.25 0.81
C HIS A 257 -17.84 1.22 1.99
N PRO A 258 -18.41 2.42 1.77
CA PRO A 258 -18.96 3.22 2.85
C PRO A 258 -20.26 2.57 3.40
N PRO A 259 -20.59 2.73 4.69
CA PRO A 259 -19.75 3.25 5.77
C PRO A 259 -18.73 2.19 6.25
N PHE A 260 -17.46 2.56 6.30
CA PHE A 260 -16.37 1.78 6.93
C PHE A 260 -16.33 2.09 8.45
N PRO A 261 -15.93 1.17 9.36
CA PRO A 261 -15.24 -0.11 9.17
C PRO A 261 -16.15 -1.33 9.34
N GLY A 262 -16.35 -2.12 8.28
CA GLY A 262 -17.06 -3.41 8.43
C GLY A 262 -17.57 -4.04 7.15
N CYS A 263 -17.69 -3.27 6.06
CA CYS A 263 -18.20 -3.78 4.78
C CYS A 263 -17.06 -3.94 3.76
N THR A 264 -16.29 -5.01 3.89
CA THR A 264 -15.41 -5.50 2.82
C THR A 264 -16.16 -6.57 2.04
N GLU A 265 -16.38 -6.33 0.76
CA GLU A 265 -16.87 -7.35 -0.18
C GLU A 265 -15.65 -7.91 -0.91
N TRP A 266 -15.52 -9.24 -0.93
CA TRP A 266 -14.44 -9.91 -1.65
C TRP A 266 -14.92 -10.32 -3.06
N LEU A 267 -14.14 -9.94 -4.07
CA LEU A 267 -14.40 -10.26 -5.46
C LEU A 267 -13.31 -11.18 -5.99
N GLU A 268 -13.71 -12.31 -6.56
CA GLU A 268 -12.80 -13.17 -7.31
C GLU A 268 -12.31 -12.42 -8.56
N VAL A 269 -10.99 -12.35 -8.71
CA VAL A 269 -10.35 -11.75 -9.87
C VAL A 269 -10.63 -12.60 -11.10
N ASP A 270 -11.25 -12.01 -12.11
CA ASP A 270 -11.48 -12.68 -13.40
C ASP A 270 -10.18 -12.73 -14.19
N ARG A 271 -9.51 -13.88 -14.12
CA ARG A 271 -8.26 -14.18 -14.85
C ARG A 271 -8.50 -14.65 -16.28
N GLY A 272 -9.74 -14.99 -16.64
CA GLY A 272 -10.06 -15.63 -17.93
C GLY A 272 -10.01 -14.70 -19.13
N GLN A 273 -10.04 -13.37 -18.91
CA GLN A 273 -10.13 -12.38 -19.98
C GLN A 273 -8.80 -11.69 -20.31
N CYS A 274 -7.72 -11.93 -19.55
CA CYS A 274 -6.45 -11.29 -19.81
C CYS A 274 -5.26 -12.09 -19.25
N LEU A 275 -4.22 -12.22 -20.08
CA LEU A 275 -2.95 -12.87 -19.74
C LEU A 275 -2.28 -12.27 -18.48
N CYS A 276 -2.58 -11.00 -18.14
CA CYS A 276 -2.09 -10.34 -16.93
C CYS A 276 -2.51 -11.09 -15.65
N GLY A 277 -3.72 -11.65 -15.64
CA GLY A 277 -4.27 -12.39 -14.51
C GLY A 277 -3.87 -13.86 -14.48
N LEU A 278 -3.52 -14.46 -15.62
CA LEU A 278 -3.09 -15.87 -15.70
C LEU A 278 -1.66 -16.08 -15.20
N ALA A 279 -0.80 -15.06 -15.29
CA ALA A 279 0.59 -15.14 -14.82
C ALA A 279 0.75 -14.85 -13.30
N GLN A 280 -0.36 -14.83 -12.55
CA GLN A 280 -0.40 -14.63 -11.09
C GLN A 280 -0.58 -15.96 -10.33
N GLU A 281 -0.37 -17.10 -11.00
CA GLU A 281 -0.39 -18.47 -10.43
C GLU A 281 0.97 -18.89 -9.87
#